data_AF-A0A831K499-F1
#
_entry.id   AF-A0A831K499-F1
#
_cell.length_a   1.000
_cell.length_b   1.000
_cell.length_c   1.000
_cell.angle_alpha   90.00
_cell.angle_beta   90.00
_cell.angle_gamma   90.00
#
_symmetry.space_group_name_H-M   'P 1'
#
loop_
_entity.id
_entity.type
_entity.pdbx_description
1 polymer ?
#
loop_
_entity_poly.entity_id
_entity_poly.type
_entity_poly.pdbx_seq_one_letter_code
_entity_poly.pdbx_strand_id
1 'polypeptide(L)'
;MSQKLRFNIADERLQYTGQKKEFSLNQDRIIEFNHRHMSALKNYDLQLEECSIITLADEINNHSNLGALRNRQLRQSVILSAAFSAIAVGMHGRGKLHDYPKEQHDNKLKNKLKRANDRTAAQVMAEVLQTTTKTLPMGEDVLIESAITEGARMKPGKEAGGNPTIAVGAVFGKDEHRAQYGLNMPKNVTLLSMGNDVIDGTTKSITGTHSSFTALFVTEANIKRHLPDIYVQRWMSGAHFEKFNPREVNVIESAEIMARGYGMKDLSDLSTFFLDRPRHHPAMDALNQAGISTPFDNDGDLMPGILLGLDGMQFPDKRGLSTMIGEIGGSAEWAVGVLPLVWRGGQAVGMLTSQSSLTSKGVSPDELWNNRFHFTEEEFMQIQDARFERKPYFTIEDIVDDPFSGGISAFGAITDNFYLPFIKGVRADKENNRVYVSVLTVNSLGVMQCWDLVFSGRTSLEESLQKMLSPKEELKGLTGDKLESTIGAMLENEKSNERYHIFFNNEYYPALIPVRHQMFMLHHAVDGLIERGALSLQDKEIVDITERLAPHWFTT
;
A
#
# COMPACT_ATOMS: atom_id res chain seq x y z
N MET A 1 20.50 -23.19 25.69
CA MET A 1 21.02 -22.27 24.65
C MET A 1 20.56 -20.87 25.03
N SER A 2 21.42 -19.85 24.99
CA SER A 2 20.97 -18.47 25.23
C SER A 2 19.94 -18.13 24.15
N GLN A 3 18.76 -17.67 24.55
CA GLN A 3 17.69 -17.32 23.62
C GLN A 3 18.13 -16.07 22.86
N LYS A 4 18.18 -16.15 21.53
CA LYS A 4 18.56 -15.02 20.68
C LYS A 4 17.40 -14.03 20.68
N LEU A 5 17.58 -12.87 21.31
CA LEU A 5 16.51 -11.86 21.41
C LEU A 5 16.36 -11.03 20.14
N ARG A 6 17.45 -10.77 19.41
CA ARG A 6 17.45 -10.06 18.12
C ARG A 6 17.70 -11.02 16.97
N PHE A 7 16.76 -11.17 16.05
CA PHE A 7 16.89 -12.13 14.96
C PHE A 7 16.09 -11.72 13.72
N ASN A 8 16.56 -12.15 12.55
CA ASN A 8 15.87 -11.94 11.30
C ASN A 8 14.71 -12.96 11.17
N ILE A 9 13.52 -12.49 10.83
CA ILE A 9 12.34 -13.35 10.63
C ILE A 9 12.56 -14.39 9.52
N ALA A 10 13.38 -14.07 8.52
CA ALA A 10 13.70 -15.02 7.45
C ALA A 10 14.43 -16.27 7.98
N ASP A 11 15.22 -16.11 9.06
CA ASP A 11 16.00 -17.17 9.70
C ASP A 11 15.16 -17.91 10.75
N GLU A 12 14.35 -17.19 11.53
CA GLU A 12 13.48 -17.73 12.59
C GLU A 12 12.01 -17.52 12.22
N ARG A 13 11.54 -18.32 11.25
CA ARG A 13 10.22 -18.13 10.63
C ARG A 13 9.08 -18.39 11.61
N LEU A 14 8.06 -17.53 11.50
CA LEU A 14 6.79 -17.70 12.20
C LEU A 14 6.07 -18.97 11.73
N GLN A 15 5.41 -19.63 12.67
CA GLN A 15 4.47 -20.71 12.43
C GLN A 15 3.07 -20.20 12.70
N TYR A 16 2.11 -20.63 11.88
CA TYR A 16 0.71 -20.33 12.10
C TYR A 16 -0.05 -21.61 12.42
N THR A 17 -0.49 -21.72 13.66
CA THR A 17 -1.31 -22.82 14.21
C THR A 17 -2.71 -22.37 14.59
N GLY A 18 -3.09 -21.15 14.21
CA GLY A 18 -4.42 -20.58 14.46
C GLY A 18 -5.51 -21.20 13.59
N GLN A 19 -6.70 -20.65 13.70
CA GLN A 19 -7.87 -21.11 12.95
C GLN A 19 -7.66 -21.02 11.43
N LYS A 20 -8.01 -22.10 10.72
CA LYS A 20 -8.14 -22.11 9.26
C LYS A 20 -9.50 -22.68 8.86
N LYS A 21 -10.51 -21.80 8.78
CA LYS A 21 -11.81 -22.18 8.22
C LYS A 21 -11.76 -21.98 6.71
N GLU A 22 -11.69 -23.08 5.96
CA GLU A 22 -11.63 -23.06 4.51
C GLU A 22 -13.02 -23.13 3.89
N PHE A 23 -13.26 -22.30 2.88
CA PHE A 23 -14.49 -22.27 2.11
C PHE A 23 -14.16 -22.11 0.62
N SER A 24 -14.55 -23.07 -0.20
CA SER A 24 -14.41 -22.98 -1.66
C SER A 24 -15.70 -22.50 -2.31
N LEU A 25 -15.60 -21.57 -3.25
CA LEU A 25 -16.74 -21.14 -4.06
C LEU A 25 -17.16 -22.29 -4.98
N ASN A 26 -18.47 -22.56 -5.02
CA ASN A 26 -19.05 -23.45 -6.02
C ASN A 26 -19.18 -22.73 -7.38
N GLN A 27 -19.49 -23.51 -8.42
CA GLN A 27 -19.59 -23.00 -9.80
C GLN A 27 -20.59 -21.83 -9.93
N ASP A 28 -21.75 -21.89 -9.28
CA ASP A 28 -22.73 -20.79 -9.31
C ASP A 28 -22.14 -19.48 -8.76
N ARG A 29 -21.39 -19.53 -7.65
CA ARG A 29 -20.73 -18.36 -7.07
C ARG A 29 -19.59 -17.84 -7.94
N ILE A 30 -18.89 -18.71 -8.67
CA ILE A 30 -17.87 -18.31 -9.65
C ILE A 30 -18.52 -17.60 -10.84
N ILE A 31 -19.62 -18.12 -11.38
CA ILE A 31 -20.39 -17.47 -12.45
C ILE A 31 -20.89 -16.10 -12.00
N GLU A 32 -21.45 -16.02 -10.80
CA GLU A 32 -21.94 -14.78 -10.20
C GLU A 32 -20.81 -13.75 -10.00
N PHE A 33 -19.63 -14.18 -9.53
CA PHE A 33 -18.45 -13.32 -9.42
C PHE A 33 -18.04 -12.79 -10.80
N ASN A 34 -17.89 -13.67 -11.79
CA ASN A 34 -17.51 -13.30 -13.14
C ASN A 34 -18.50 -12.33 -13.78
N HIS A 35 -19.79 -12.48 -13.52
CA HIS A 35 -20.82 -11.58 -14.02
C HIS A 35 -20.71 -10.18 -13.39
N ARG A 36 -20.60 -10.09 -12.05
CA ARG A 36 -20.46 -8.80 -11.34
C ARG A 36 -19.22 -8.03 -11.76
N HIS A 37 -18.11 -8.73 -12.00
CA HIS A 37 -16.81 -8.11 -12.31
C HIS A 37 -16.46 -8.16 -13.79
N MET A 38 -17.43 -8.45 -14.67
CA MET A 38 -17.20 -8.72 -16.09
C MET A 38 -16.39 -7.61 -16.78
N SER A 39 -16.67 -6.33 -16.47
CA SER A 39 -15.97 -5.20 -17.09
C SER A 39 -14.49 -5.17 -16.72
N ALA A 40 -14.16 -5.28 -15.42
CA ALA A 40 -12.77 -5.32 -14.95
C ALA A 40 -12.02 -6.56 -15.47
N LEU A 41 -12.68 -7.72 -15.46
CA LEU A 41 -12.15 -8.97 -16.00
C LEU A 41 -11.85 -8.88 -17.51
N LYS A 42 -12.77 -8.29 -18.30
CA LYS A 42 -12.57 -8.07 -19.75
C LYS A 42 -11.44 -7.10 -20.06
N ASN A 43 -11.16 -6.13 -19.18
CA ASN A 43 -10.05 -5.19 -19.39
C ASN A 43 -8.71 -5.89 -19.50
N TYR A 44 -8.53 -7.00 -18.77
CA TYR A 44 -7.30 -7.78 -18.78
C TYR A 44 -7.45 -9.16 -19.39
N ASP A 45 -8.54 -9.42 -20.13
CA ASP A 45 -8.80 -10.72 -20.75
C ASP A 45 -8.80 -11.89 -19.74
N LEU A 46 -9.24 -11.67 -18.50
CA LEU A 46 -9.24 -12.70 -17.46
C LEU A 46 -10.66 -13.21 -17.16
N GLN A 47 -10.72 -14.39 -16.55
CA GLN A 47 -11.92 -14.92 -15.90
C GLN A 47 -11.52 -15.73 -14.67
N LEU A 48 -12.34 -15.68 -13.62
CA LEU A 48 -12.14 -16.47 -12.40
C LEU A 48 -12.59 -17.91 -12.66
N GLU A 49 -11.73 -18.87 -12.34
CA GLU A 49 -11.98 -20.31 -12.48
C GLU A 49 -12.25 -20.95 -11.11
N GLU A 50 -11.42 -20.63 -10.12
CA GLU A 50 -11.47 -21.22 -8.79
C GLU A 50 -11.20 -20.15 -7.74
N CYS A 51 -11.85 -20.29 -6.58
CA CYS A 51 -11.62 -19.41 -5.44
C CYS A 51 -11.85 -20.17 -4.14
N SER A 52 -10.84 -20.18 -3.28
CA SER A 52 -10.92 -20.64 -1.90
C SER A 52 -10.62 -19.51 -0.94
N ILE A 53 -11.36 -19.46 0.17
CA ILE A 53 -11.24 -18.45 1.20
C ILE A 53 -10.87 -19.14 2.51
N ILE A 54 -9.74 -18.76 3.09
CA ILE A 54 -9.26 -19.22 4.39
C ILE A 54 -9.52 -18.10 5.40
N THR A 55 -10.44 -18.32 6.35
CA THR A 55 -10.71 -17.34 7.40
C THR A 55 -9.76 -17.56 8.58
N LEU A 56 -8.94 -16.55 8.86
CA LEU A 56 -7.87 -16.54 9.87
C LEU A 56 -8.33 -15.92 11.20
N ALA A 57 -9.26 -14.95 11.14
CA ALA A 57 -9.93 -14.38 12.30
C ALA A 57 -11.37 -14.01 11.93
N ASP A 58 -12.33 -14.39 12.77
CA ASP A 58 -13.75 -14.11 12.60
C ASP A 58 -14.44 -13.61 13.88
N GLU A 59 -13.65 -13.17 14.87
CA GLU A 59 -14.18 -12.42 16.01
C GLU A 59 -14.68 -11.06 15.51
N ILE A 60 -15.99 -10.85 15.62
CA ILE A 60 -16.64 -9.67 15.06
C ILE A 60 -16.45 -8.46 15.97
N ASN A 61 -15.85 -7.42 15.41
CA ASN A 61 -15.85 -6.10 16.01
C ASN A 61 -17.23 -5.44 15.87
N ASN A 62 -17.90 -5.28 17.01
CA ASN A 62 -19.28 -4.76 17.07
C ASN A 62 -19.38 -3.24 16.87
N HIS A 63 -18.27 -2.52 16.66
CA HIS A 63 -18.30 -1.08 16.38
C HIS A 63 -18.61 -0.78 14.91
N SER A 64 -18.42 -1.74 14.01
CA SER A 64 -18.69 -1.55 12.58
C SER A 64 -19.91 -2.32 12.12
N ASN A 65 -20.50 -1.87 11.02
CA ASN A 65 -21.59 -2.53 10.35
C ASN A 65 -21.34 -2.73 8.84
N LEU A 66 -20.08 -2.54 8.40
CA LEU A 66 -19.57 -2.48 7.02
C LEU A 66 -20.04 -1.31 6.14
N GLY A 67 -21.11 -0.60 6.52
CA GLY A 67 -21.72 0.50 5.75
C GLY A 67 -21.90 0.20 4.25
N ALA A 68 -21.43 1.07 3.35
CA ALA A 68 -21.46 0.86 1.89
C ALA A 68 -20.71 -0.40 1.46
N LEU A 69 -19.71 -0.82 2.23
CA LEU A 69 -19.03 -2.09 2.00
C LEU A 69 -19.88 -3.28 2.45
N ARG A 70 -21.18 -3.15 2.75
CA ARG A 70 -22.14 -4.28 2.68
C ARG A 70 -22.38 -4.73 1.25
N ASN A 71 -22.16 -3.85 0.27
CA ASN A 71 -22.16 -4.22 -1.14
C ASN A 71 -21.05 -5.24 -1.41
N ARG A 72 -21.45 -6.45 -1.81
CA ARG A 72 -20.52 -7.55 -2.10
C ARG A 72 -19.66 -7.25 -3.33
N GLN A 73 -20.21 -6.61 -4.36
CA GLN A 73 -19.45 -6.24 -5.56
C GLN A 73 -18.35 -5.25 -5.19
N LEU A 74 -18.67 -4.21 -4.42
CA LEU A 74 -17.68 -3.23 -3.98
C LEU A 74 -16.58 -3.86 -3.10
N ARG A 75 -16.90 -4.73 -2.13
CA ARG A 75 -15.87 -5.45 -1.37
C ARG A 75 -14.96 -6.29 -2.26
N GLN A 76 -15.56 -7.06 -3.18
CA GLN A 76 -14.83 -7.94 -4.07
C GLN A 76 -13.98 -7.18 -5.09
N SER A 77 -14.35 -5.94 -5.46
CA SER A 77 -13.53 -5.14 -6.37
C SER A 77 -12.25 -4.65 -5.73
N VAL A 78 -12.24 -4.34 -4.42
CA VAL A 78 -11.01 -4.01 -3.69
C VAL A 78 -10.07 -5.22 -3.66
N ILE A 79 -10.62 -6.42 -3.47
CA ILE A 79 -9.87 -7.68 -3.55
C ILE A 79 -9.33 -7.90 -4.96
N LEU A 80 -10.15 -7.67 -5.99
CA LEU A 80 -9.75 -7.81 -7.39
C LEU A 80 -8.66 -6.80 -7.77
N SER A 81 -8.74 -5.57 -7.25
CA SER A 81 -7.74 -4.51 -7.45
C SER A 81 -6.39 -4.95 -6.90
N ALA A 82 -6.33 -5.43 -5.65
CA ALA A 82 -5.12 -6.02 -5.09
C ALA A 82 -4.63 -7.26 -5.86
N ALA A 83 -5.54 -8.16 -6.24
CA ALA A 83 -5.21 -9.38 -6.98
C ALA A 83 -4.56 -9.07 -8.34
N PHE A 84 -5.15 -8.17 -9.12
CA PHE A 84 -4.72 -7.85 -10.47
C PHE A 84 -3.42 -7.05 -10.46
N SER A 85 -3.27 -6.10 -9.53
CA SER A 85 -1.98 -5.41 -9.35
C SER A 85 -0.88 -6.38 -8.96
N ALA A 86 -1.15 -7.33 -8.06
CA ALA A 86 -0.20 -8.37 -7.70
C ALA A 86 0.14 -9.26 -8.90
N ILE A 87 -0.84 -9.72 -9.69
CA ILE A 87 -0.62 -10.50 -10.92
C ILE A 87 0.27 -9.73 -11.89
N ALA A 88 -0.05 -8.46 -12.17
CA ALA A 88 0.69 -7.64 -13.11
C ALA A 88 2.17 -7.52 -12.72
N VAL A 89 2.45 -7.20 -11.45
CA VAL A 89 3.83 -7.12 -10.94
C VAL A 89 4.48 -8.50 -10.86
N GLY A 90 3.76 -9.50 -10.37
CA GLY A 90 4.21 -10.87 -10.18
C GLY A 90 4.67 -11.53 -11.49
N MET A 91 4.07 -11.13 -12.60
CA MET A 91 4.37 -11.66 -13.94
C MET A 91 5.36 -10.81 -14.73
N HIS A 92 5.32 -9.47 -14.61
CA HIS A 92 6.19 -8.57 -15.39
C HIS A 92 7.45 -8.12 -14.66
N GLY A 93 7.38 -8.03 -13.34
CA GLY A 93 8.32 -7.27 -12.50
C GLY A 93 9.03 -8.09 -11.43
N ARG A 94 8.44 -9.21 -11.01
CA ARG A 94 9.00 -10.03 -9.93
C ARG A 94 10.32 -10.66 -10.33
N GLY A 95 11.35 -10.45 -9.50
CA GLY A 95 12.66 -11.07 -9.72
C GLY A 95 13.41 -10.51 -10.93
N LYS A 96 12.92 -9.43 -11.56
CA LYS A 96 13.47 -8.86 -12.80
C LYS A 96 14.92 -8.38 -12.67
N LEU A 97 15.42 -8.19 -11.44
CA LEU A 97 16.83 -7.91 -11.21
C LEU A 97 17.73 -9.08 -11.69
N HIS A 98 17.24 -10.33 -11.63
CA HIS A 98 18.00 -11.51 -12.07
C HIS A 98 18.16 -11.62 -13.58
N ASP A 99 17.39 -10.85 -14.36
CA ASP A 99 17.54 -10.77 -15.83
C ASP A 99 18.81 -10.01 -16.23
N TYR A 100 19.45 -9.33 -15.28
CA TYR A 100 20.66 -8.54 -15.49
C TYR A 100 21.89 -9.19 -14.83
N PRO A 101 23.09 -9.08 -15.43
CA PRO A 101 24.34 -9.51 -14.80
C PRO A 101 24.57 -8.83 -13.45
N LYS A 102 25.18 -9.54 -12.49
CA LYS A 102 25.37 -9.05 -11.12
C LYS A 102 26.17 -7.75 -11.04
N GLU A 103 27.06 -7.51 -12.01
CA GLU A 103 27.87 -6.29 -12.12
C GLU A 103 27.02 -5.05 -12.39
N GLN A 104 25.82 -5.23 -12.96
CA GLN A 104 24.86 -4.15 -13.25
C GLN A 104 23.87 -3.92 -12.12
N HIS A 105 23.93 -4.66 -11.00
CA HIS A 105 22.99 -4.55 -9.87
C HIS A 105 23.27 -3.32 -8.99
N ASP A 106 23.49 -2.18 -9.62
CA ASP A 106 23.69 -0.90 -8.97
C ASP A 106 22.34 -0.30 -8.48
N ASN A 107 22.42 0.81 -7.73
CA ASN A 107 21.23 1.48 -7.21
C ASN A 107 20.37 2.09 -8.32
N LYS A 108 20.96 2.44 -9.47
CA LYS A 108 20.24 3.05 -10.59
C LYS A 108 19.30 2.04 -11.24
N LEU A 109 19.79 0.83 -11.52
CA LEU A 109 18.99 -0.26 -12.06
C LEU A 109 17.90 -0.67 -11.06
N LYS A 110 18.25 -0.85 -9.78
CA LYS A 110 17.27 -1.21 -8.74
C LYS A 110 16.14 -0.18 -8.66
N ASN A 111 16.47 1.12 -8.60
CA ASN A 111 15.45 2.18 -8.54
C ASN A 111 14.60 2.22 -9.82
N LYS A 112 15.20 2.02 -11.00
CA LYS A 112 14.44 1.91 -12.25
C LYS A 112 13.44 0.76 -12.25
N LEU A 113 13.84 -0.42 -11.77
CA LEU A 113 12.97 -1.60 -11.70
C LEU A 113 11.88 -1.43 -10.65
N LYS A 114 12.20 -0.85 -9.49
CA LYS A 114 11.22 -0.51 -8.45
C LYS A 114 10.14 0.43 -8.99
N ARG A 115 10.56 1.53 -9.60
CA ARG A 115 9.68 2.52 -10.24
C ARG A 115 8.77 1.89 -11.30
N ALA A 116 9.28 0.92 -12.05
CA ALA A 116 8.49 0.17 -13.03
C ALA A 116 7.41 -0.70 -12.36
N ASN A 117 7.76 -1.40 -11.28
CA ASN A 117 6.80 -2.20 -10.52
C ASN A 117 5.72 -1.32 -9.88
N ASP A 118 6.10 -0.21 -9.23
CA ASP A 118 5.15 0.72 -8.59
C ASP A 118 4.18 1.30 -9.62
N ARG A 119 4.69 1.73 -10.80
CA ARG A 119 3.86 2.17 -11.92
C ARG A 119 2.85 1.11 -12.34
N THR A 120 3.29 -0.13 -12.55
CA THR A 120 2.42 -1.22 -12.97
C THR A 120 1.35 -1.50 -11.91
N ALA A 121 1.72 -1.53 -10.63
CA ALA A 121 0.79 -1.75 -9.53
C ALA A 121 -0.25 -0.63 -9.44
N ALA A 122 0.20 0.64 -9.43
CA ALA A 122 -0.65 1.83 -9.35
C ALA A 122 -1.64 1.90 -10.53
N GLN A 123 -1.14 1.65 -11.74
CA GLN A 123 -1.94 1.67 -12.96
C GLN A 123 -3.07 0.65 -12.89
N VAL A 124 -2.74 -0.62 -12.64
CA VAL A 124 -3.74 -1.71 -12.61
C VAL A 124 -4.71 -1.53 -11.43
N MET A 125 -4.21 -1.05 -10.28
CA MET A 125 -5.04 -0.82 -9.09
C MET A 125 -6.12 0.21 -9.40
N ALA A 126 -5.71 1.36 -9.96
CA ALA A 126 -6.59 2.46 -10.34
C ALA A 126 -7.58 2.08 -11.45
N GLU A 127 -7.13 1.35 -12.48
CA GLU A 127 -8.01 0.89 -13.57
C GLU A 127 -9.13 -0.03 -13.06
N VAL A 128 -8.82 -0.97 -12.15
CA VAL A 128 -9.83 -1.87 -11.58
C VAL A 128 -10.82 -1.10 -10.70
N LEU A 129 -10.34 -0.16 -9.88
CA LEU A 129 -11.21 0.68 -9.05
C LEU A 129 -12.13 1.52 -9.94
N GLN A 130 -11.59 2.27 -10.90
CA GLN A 130 -12.35 3.09 -11.84
C GLN A 130 -13.40 2.28 -12.59
N THR A 131 -13.00 1.14 -13.17
CA THR A 131 -13.92 0.29 -13.95
C THR A 131 -15.06 -0.22 -13.09
N THR A 132 -14.77 -0.60 -11.84
CA THR A 132 -15.80 -1.11 -10.94
C THR A 132 -16.75 0.00 -10.51
N THR A 133 -16.23 1.15 -10.06
CA THR A 133 -17.08 2.24 -9.57
C THR A 133 -17.98 2.82 -10.66
N LYS A 134 -17.56 2.78 -11.93
CA LYS A 134 -18.42 3.14 -13.08
C LYS A 134 -19.58 2.16 -13.31
N THR A 135 -19.42 0.90 -12.93
CA THR A 135 -20.34 -0.19 -13.27
C THR A 135 -21.25 -0.61 -12.12
N LEU A 136 -21.14 0.05 -10.96
CA LEU A 136 -22.08 -0.14 -9.86
C LEU A 136 -23.50 0.30 -10.27
N PRO A 137 -24.54 -0.46 -9.85
CA PRO A 137 -25.91 -0.14 -10.18
C PRO A 137 -26.35 1.15 -9.48
N MET A 138 -27.35 1.81 -10.08
CA MET A 138 -27.91 3.04 -9.52
C MET A 138 -28.39 2.83 -8.08
N GLY A 139 -28.01 3.72 -7.17
CA GLY A 139 -28.35 3.64 -5.75
C GLY A 139 -27.33 2.86 -4.91
N GLU A 140 -26.35 2.23 -5.54
CA GLU A 140 -25.12 1.72 -4.90
C GLU A 140 -23.88 2.49 -5.38
N ASP A 141 -24.11 3.68 -5.93
CA ASP A 141 -23.09 4.52 -6.51
C ASP A 141 -22.07 4.96 -5.48
N VAL A 142 -20.80 4.94 -5.85
CA VAL A 142 -19.72 5.44 -5.01
C VAL A 142 -18.79 6.35 -5.79
N LEU A 143 -18.13 7.22 -5.05
CA LEU A 143 -16.97 7.99 -5.49
C LEU A 143 -15.83 7.66 -4.51
N ILE A 144 -14.73 7.08 -5.00
CA ILE A 144 -13.56 6.76 -4.17
C ILE A 144 -12.51 7.85 -4.38
N GLU A 145 -12.12 8.54 -3.31
CA GLU A 145 -11.04 9.51 -3.29
C GLU A 145 -9.77 8.89 -2.70
N SER A 146 -8.66 8.98 -3.43
CA SER A 146 -7.33 8.67 -2.90
C SER A 146 -6.87 9.78 -1.97
N ALA A 147 -6.73 9.48 -0.69
CA ALA A 147 -6.44 10.47 0.36
C ALA A 147 -5.11 10.23 1.09
N ILE A 148 -4.56 9.01 0.97
CA ILE A 148 -3.28 8.61 1.58
C ILE A 148 -2.48 7.81 0.55
N THR A 149 -1.22 8.18 0.32
CA THR A 149 -0.36 7.50 -0.66
C THR A 149 1.11 7.54 -0.21
N GLU A 150 1.89 6.52 -0.59
CA GLU A 150 3.36 6.62 -0.58
C GLU A 150 3.82 7.39 -1.83
N GLY A 151 4.69 8.39 -1.66
CA GLY A 151 5.50 8.90 -2.77
C GLY A 151 5.64 10.42 -2.90
N ALA A 152 4.91 11.22 -2.12
CA ALA A 152 5.21 12.66 -2.01
C ALA A 152 6.57 12.93 -1.34
N ARG A 153 7.12 11.93 -0.63
CA ARG A 153 8.41 11.98 0.08
C ARG A 153 9.58 12.00 -0.89
N MET A 154 10.24 13.14 -1.02
CA MET A 154 11.62 13.14 -1.49
C MET A 154 12.48 12.39 -0.47
N LYS A 155 13.18 11.31 -0.86
CA LYS A 155 14.17 10.63 0.00
C LYS A 155 15.56 11.25 -0.26
N PRO A 156 16.05 12.20 0.57
CA PRO A 156 17.26 12.95 0.26
C PRO A 156 18.45 12.01 0.04
N GLY A 157 19.09 12.13 -1.12
CA GLY A 157 20.26 11.31 -1.48
C GLY A 157 19.99 9.81 -1.72
N LYS A 158 18.73 9.37 -1.86
CA LYS A 158 18.34 7.97 -2.17
C LYS A 158 17.45 7.82 -3.40
N GLU A 159 16.49 8.73 -3.62
CA GLU A 159 15.59 8.69 -4.77
C GLU A 159 15.59 10.05 -5.49
N ALA A 160 15.55 10.01 -6.81
CA ALA A 160 15.55 11.19 -7.69
C ALA A 160 14.23 11.98 -7.64
N GLY A 161 13.16 11.37 -7.14
CA GLY A 161 11.79 11.86 -7.09
C GLY A 161 10.86 10.70 -6.70
N GLY A 162 9.63 11.01 -6.29
CA GLY A 162 8.64 10.00 -5.88
C GLY A 162 8.44 8.91 -6.93
N ASN A 163 8.24 7.66 -6.47
CA ASN A 163 7.82 6.57 -7.36
C ASN A 163 6.37 6.82 -7.82
N PRO A 164 6.01 6.40 -9.05
CA PRO A 164 4.64 6.43 -9.54
C PRO A 164 3.70 5.72 -8.57
N THR A 165 2.59 6.36 -8.27
CA THR A 165 1.61 5.91 -7.27
C THR A 165 0.23 6.43 -7.64
N ILE A 166 -0.81 6.08 -6.87
CA ILE A 166 -2.11 6.73 -7.00
C ILE A 166 -2.06 8.07 -6.25
N ALA A 167 -2.20 9.17 -6.99
CA ALA A 167 -2.08 10.53 -6.46
C ALA A 167 -3.12 10.82 -5.36
N VAL A 168 -2.75 11.65 -4.38
CA VAL A 168 -3.73 12.25 -3.45
C VAL A 168 -4.66 13.16 -4.26
N GLY A 169 -5.97 13.06 -4.04
CA GLY A 169 -7.01 13.78 -4.78
C GLY A 169 -7.44 13.08 -6.08
N ALA A 170 -6.83 11.95 -6.45
CA ALA A 170 -7.36 11.13 -7.54
C ALA A 170 -8.73 10.56 -7.15
N VAL A 171 -9.70 10.61 -8.08
CA VAL A 171 -11.07 10.16 -7.82
C VAL A 171 -11.54 9.09 -8.81
N PHE A 172 -12.18 8.05 -8.29
CA PHE A 172 -12.70 6.92 -9.05
C PHE A 172 -14.22 6.82 -8.94
N GLY A 173 -14.91 6.86 -10.06
CA GLY A 173 -16.37 6.94 -10.08
C GLY A 173 -16.94 7.20 -11.47
N LYS A 174 -18.27 7.27 -11.55
CA LYS A 174 -18.97 7.75 -12.75
C LYS A 174 -18.59 9.20 -13.04
N ASP A 175 -18.64 9.59 -14.31
CA ASP A 175 -18.15 10.88 -14.78
C ASP A 175 -18.91 12.05 -14.12
N GLU A 176 -20.22 11.91 -13.99
CA GLU A 176 -21.10 12.85 -13.32
C GLU A 176 -20.77 13.02 -11.82
N HIS A 177 -20.28 11.98 -11.15
CA HIS A 177 -19.89 12.03 -9.74
C HIS A 177 -18.51 12.68 -9.59
N ARG A 178 -17.55 12.32 -10.45
CA ARG A 178 -16.21 12.93 -10.48
C ARG A 178 -16.28 14.42 -10.77
N ALA A 179 -17.17 14.85 -11.68
CA ALA A 179 -17.38 16.26 -11.99
C ALA A 179 -17.91 17.08 -10.79
N GLN A 180 -18.57 16.44 -9.82
CA GLN A 180 -19.08 17.06 -8.59
C GLN A 180 -18.10 16.98 -7.41
N TYR A 181 -16.93 16.35 -7.58
CA TYR A 181 -15.94 16.27 -6.51
C TYR A 181 -15.54 17.67 -5.99
N GLY A 182 -15.51 17.81 -4.67
CA GLY A 182 -15.35 19.10 -3.98
C GLY A 182 -16.63 19.94 -3.83
N LEU A 183 -17.78 19.44 -4.31
CA LEU A 183 -19.11 20.00 -4.07
C LEU A 183 -19.93 19.03 -3.20
N ASN A 184 -21.17 19.42 -2.87
CA ASN A 184 -22.09 18.54 -2.16
C ASN A 184 -22.48 17.35 -3.05
N MET A 185 -22.03 16.15 -2.67
CA MET A 185 -22.38 14.92 -3.37
C MET A 185 -23.88 14.61 -3.24
N PRO A 186 -24.50 13.98 -4.26
CA PRO A 186 -25.88 13.52 -4.17
C PRO A 186 -26.04 12.48 -3.05
N LYS A 187 -27.19 12.48 -2.37
CA LYS A 187 -27.45 11.58 -1.23
C LYS A 187 -27.40 10.08 -1.58
N ASN A 188 -27.53 9.74 -2.86
CA ASN A 188 -27.47 8.38 -3.37
C ASN A 188 -26.05 7.95 -3.79
N VAL A 189 -25.04 8.79 -3.57
CA VAL A 189 -23.64 8.48 -3.86
C VAL A 189 -22.86 8.47 -2.55
N THR A 190 -22.24 7.35 -2.22
CA THR A 190 -21.35 7.27 -1.06
C THR A 190 -19.95 7.76 -1.45
N LEU A 191 -19.44 8.77 -0.74
CA LEU A 191 -18.03 9.14 -0.81
C LEU A 191 -17.21 8.18 0.05
N LEU A 192 -16.17 7.61 -0.52
CA LEU A 192 -15.24 6.71 0.14
C LEU A 192 -13.85 7.30 0.08
N SER A 193 -13.08 7.15 1.14
CA SER A 193 -11.64 7.43 1.14
C SER A 193 -10.87 6.14 0.92
N MET A 194 -9.79 6.21 0.14
CA MET A 194 -8.82 5.13 0.00
C MET A 194 -7.43 5.60 0.40
N GLY A 195 -6.62 4.64 0.81
CA GLY A 195 -5.19 4.82 0.99
C GLY A 195 -4.42 3.63 0.45
N ASN A 196 -3.20 3.87 0.00
CA ASN A 196 -2.38 2.84 -0.62
C ASN A 196 -0.90 3.02 -0.33
N ASP A 197 -0.24 1.88 -0.28
CA ASP A 197 1.19 1.72 -0.52
C ASP A 197 1.24 0.68 -1.63
N VAL A 198 1.36 1.14 -2.88
CA VAL A 198 1.06 0.29 -4.05
C VAL A 198 1.89 -0.99 -4.05
N ILE A 199 3.08 -0.99 -3.44
CA ILE A 199 3.90 -2.18 -3.18
C ILE A 199 4.66 -2.05 -1.85
N ASP A 200 4.21 -2.78 -0.82
CA ASP A 200 5.04 -3.05 0.36
C ASP A 200 6.18 -4.01 -0.01
N GLY A 201 7.41 -3.60 0.31
CA GLY A 201 8.62 -4.33 -0.03
C GLY A 201 8.98 -4.25 -1.52
N THR A 202 9.04 -3.07 -2.12
CA THR A 202 9.43 -2.90 -3.53
C THR A 202 10.80 -3.49 -3.87
N THR A 203 11.76 -3.52 -2.92
CA THR A 203 13.03 -4.23 -3.16
C THR A 203 12.81 -5.72 -3.31
N LYS A 204 11.94 -6.28 -2.46
CA LYS A 204 11.59 -7.71 -2.45
C LYS A 204 10.86 -8.12 -3.73
N SER A 205 10.05 -7.23 -4.31
CA SER A 205 9.41 -7.49 -5.61
C SER A 205 10.46 -7.68 -6.72
N ILE A 206 11.43 -6.75 -6.86
CA ILE A 206 12.42 -6.84 -7.95
C ILE A 206 13.48 -7.94 -7.74
N THR A 207 13.76 -8.34 -6.49
CA THR A 207 14.69 -9.44 -6.18
C THR A 207 14.00 -10.80 -6.15
N GLY A 208 12.65 -10.84 -6.09
CA GLY A 208 11.87 -12.06 -5.93
C GLY A 208 11.97 -12.67 -4.53
N THR A 209 12.45 -11.91 -3.54
CA THR A 209 12.50 -12.38 -2.14
C THR A 209 11.11 -12.30 -1.49
N HIS A 210 10.92 -13.07 -0.42
CA HIS A 210 9.61 -13.25 0.19
C HIS A 210 9.06 -11.97 0.82
N SER A 211 7.74 -11.97 1.01
CA SER A 211 6.94 -10.97 1.71
C SER A 211 6.88 -9.61 0.99
N SER A 212 6.57 -9.59 -0.30
CA SER A 212 6.18 -8.38 -1.05
C SER A 212 4.71 -8.47 -1.49
N PHE A 213 3.98 -7.37 -1.31
CA PHE A 213 2.53 -7.32 -1.54
C PHE A 213 2.13 -5.98 -2.15
N THR A 214 1.06 -5.95 -2.93
CA THR A 214 0.36 -4.69 -3.21
C THR A 214 -0.56 -4.36 -2.04
N ALA A 215 -0.72 -3.10 -1.64
CA ALA A 215 -1.56 -2.76 -0.48
C ALA A 215 -2.50 -1.58 -0.74
N LEU A 216 -3.75 -1.75 -0.34
CA LEU A 216 -4.73 -0.66 -0.28
C LEU A 216 -5.77 -0.89 0.82
N PHE A 217 -6.39 0.20 1.25
CA PHE A 217 -7.67 0.18 1.97
C PHE A 217 -8.69 1.10 1.29
N VAL A 218 -9.97 0.80 1.50
CA VAL A 218 -11.10 1.67 1.18
C VAL A 218 -12.01 1.74 2.40
N THR A 219 -12.47 2.93 2.76
CA THR A 219 -13.28 3.19 3.95
C THR A 219 -14.30 4.31 3.71
N GLU A 220 -15.43 4.27 4.41
CA GLU A 220 -16.38 5.39 4.51
C GLU A 220 -15.91 6.47 5.47
N ALA A 221 -14.86 6.19 6.25
CA ALA A 221 -14.28 7.16 7.16
C ALA A 221 -13.67 8.31 6.35
N ASN A 222 -14.05 9.54 6.66
CA ASN A 222 -13.41 10.69 6.05
C ASN A 222 -12.01 10.87 6.65
N ILE A 223 -11.04 11.18 5.80
CA ILE A 223 -9.71 11.60 6.25
C ILE A 223 -9.80 13.04 6.76
N LYS A 224 -9.79 13.20 8.08
CA LYS A 224 -9.81 14.52 8.74
C LYS A 224 -8.49 15.27 8.54
N ARG A 225 -7.42 14.51 8.36
CA ARG A 225 -6.07 15.03 8.45
C ARG A 225 -5.11 14.20 7.62
N HIS A 226 -4.52 14.83 6.61
CA HIS A 226 -3.48 14.19 5.82
C HIS A 226 -2.21 14.02 6.65
N LEU A 227 -1.67 12.80 6.64
CA LEU A 227 -0.33 12.57 7.17
C LEU A 227 0.69 13.14 6.19
N PRO A 228 1.64 13.98 6.64
CA PRO A 228 2.74 14.38 5.79
C PRO A 228 3.55 13.13 5.44
N ASP A 229 4.10 13.09 4.22
CA ASP A 229 4.87 11.95 3.75
C ASP A 229 6.31 11.99 4.33
N ILE A 230 6.42 11.76 5.63
CA ILE A 230 7.66 11.70 6.43
C ILE A 230 7.68 10.42 7.29
N TYR A 231 8.74 10.20 8.05
CA TYR A 231 8.81 9.04 8.95
C TYR A 231 7.96 9.20 10.20
N VAL A 232 7.41 8.08 10.68
CA VAL A 232 6.60 7.97 11.89
C VAL A 232 7.26 6.96 12.83
N GLN A 233 7.61 7.40 14.04
CA GLN A 233 7.87 6.50 15.15
C GLN A 233 6.53 5.92 15.63
N ARG A 234 6.42 4.60 15.72
CA ARG A 234 5.16 3.91 15.99
C ARG A 234 5.21 3.02 17.23
N TRP A 235 4.07 3.00 17.90
CA TRP A 235 3.71 2.20 19.05
C TRP A 235 2.43 1.45 18.71
N MET A 236 2.57 0.24 18.18
CA MET A 236 1.47 -0.58 17.69
C MET A 236 1.39 -1.86 18.50
N SER A 237 0.18 -2.30 18.80
CA SER A 237 -0.08 -3.52 19.55
C SER A 237 -1.33 -4.21 19.01
N GLY A 238 -1.26 -5.52 18.89
CA GLY A 238 -2.43 -6.37 18.61
C GLY A 238 -3.46 -6.38 19.75
N ALA A 239 -3.07 -6.03 20.97
CA ALA A 239 -3.97 -5.80 22.10
C ALA A 239 -4.14 -4.31 22.39
N HIS A 240 -5.30 -3.93 22.91
CA HIS A 240 -5.54 -2.58 23.42
C HIS A 240 -4.62 -2.25 24.61
N PHE A 241 -4.19 -1.00 24.72
CA PHE A 241 -3.34 -0.50 25.80
C PHE A 241 -3.80 0.88 26.29
N GLU A 242 -3.33 1.28 27.46
CA GLU A 242 -3.63 2.62 27.99
C GLU A 242 -2.93 3.69 27.15
N LYS A 243 -3.67 4.63 26.55
CA LYS A 243 -3.10 5.70 25.74
C LYS A 243 -2.10 6.52 26.57
N PHE A 244 -0.93 6.79 26.00
CA PHE A 244 0.13 7.56 26.65
C PHE A 244 0.69 8.64 25.71
N ASN A 245 1.34 9.65 26.28
CA ASN A 245 2.10 10.64 25.52
C ASN A 245 3.51 10.09 25.23
N PRO A 246 3.86 9.76 23.97
CA PRO A 246 5.17 9.19 23.63
C PRO A 246 6.36 10.11 23.91
N ARG A 247 6.14 11.39 24.23
CA ARG A 247 7.19 12.32 24.67
C ARG A 247 7.55 12.19 26.14
N GLU A 248 6.67 11.59 26.94
CA GLU A 248 6.80 11.50 28.40
C GLU A 248 7.19 10.10 28.87
N VAL A 249 7.23 9.14 27.96
CA VAL A 249 7.59 7.75 28.25
C VAL A 249 8.77 7.30 27.40
N ASN A 250 9.63 6.46 27.98
CA ASN A 250 10.68 5.78 27.25
C ASN A 250 10.19 4.45 26.64
N VAL A 251 11.06 3.77 25.88
CA VAL A 251 10.71 2.53 25.18
C VAL A 251 10.37 1.36 26.12
N ILE A 252 10.96 1.33 27.33
CA ILE A 252 10.68 0.28 28.33
C ILE A 252 9.34 0.53 29.01
N GLU A 253 9.06 1.76 29.43
CA GLU A 253 7.75 2.14 30.00
C GLU A 253 6.61 1.87 29.00
N SER A 254 6.84 2.16 27.71
CA SER A 254 5.91 1.82 26.63
C SER A 254 5.69 0.31 26.53
N ALA A 255 6.75 -0.49 26.65
CA ALA A 255 6.67 -1.96 26.63
C ALA A 255 5.91 -2.53 27.82
N GLU A 256 6.10 -1.97 29.01
CA GLU A 256 5.34 -2.34 30.20
C GLU A 256 3.85 -2.04 30.04
N ILE A 257 3.49 -0.89 29.46
CA ILE A 257 2.10 -0.54 29.16
C ILE A 257 1.47 -1.55 28.20
N MET A 258 2.16 -1.91 27.12
CA MET A 258 1.64 -2.85 26.13
C MET A 258 1.61 -4.30 26.64
N ALA A 259 2.61 -4.73 27.41
CA ALA A 259 2.62 -6.05 28.05
C ALA A 259 1.41 -6.22 28.99
N ARG A 260 1.05 -5.18 29.75
CA ARG A 260 -0.20 -5.18 30.55
C ARG A 260 -1.45 -5.33 29.69
N GLY A 261 -1.49 -4.74 28.50
CA GLY A 261 -2.59 -4.89 27.53
C GLY A 261 -2.80 -6.35 27.10
N TYR A 262 -1.71 -7.12 26.98
CA TYR A 262 -1.75 -8.56 26.73
C TYR A 262 -1.96 -9.43 27.99
N GLY A 263 -2.00 -8.82 29.18
CA GLY A 263 -2.00 -9.56 30.45
C GLY A 263 -0.70 -10.30 30.75
N MET A 264 0.40 -9.94 30.07
CA MET A 264 1.73 -10.53 30.27
C MET A 264 2.32 -10.03 31.59
N LYS A 265 2.85 -10.96 32.40
CA LYS A 265 3.51 -10.64 33.68
C LYS A 265 5.00 -10.38 33.51
N ASP A 266 5.62 -10.98 32.50
CA ASP A 266 7.04 -10.89 32.20
C ASP A 266 7.22 -10.22 30.83
N LEU A 267 8.14 -9.26 30.75
CA LEU A 267 8.45 -8.58 29.49
C LEU A 267 9.10 -9.52 28.47
N SER A 268 9.72 -10.62 28.90
CA SER A 268 10.33 -11.60 28.01
C SER A 268 9.33 -12.37 27.13
N ASP A 269 8.05 -12.39 27.51
CA ASP A 269 6.94 -12.91 26.71
C ASP A 269 6.58 -11.98 25.53
N LEU A 270 7.00 -10.71 25.60
CA LEU A 270 6.72 -9.71 24.58
C LEU A 270 7.74 -9.82 23.42
N SER A 271 7.24 -9.57 22.20
CA SER A 271 8.08 -9.35 21.02
C SER A 271 7.77 -7.99 20.41
N THR A 272 8.80 -7.29 19.95
CA THR A 272 8.67 -6.01 19.26
C THR A 272 9.34 -6.07 17.89
N PHE A 273 8.57 -5.99 16.82
CA PHE A 273 9.11 -5.99 15.45
C PHE A 273 9.83 -4.69 15.10
N PHE A 274 10.92 -4.80 14.32
CA PHE A 274 11.62 -3.68 13.70
C PHE A 274 12.02 -3.93 12.25
N LEU A 275 12.17 -2.86 11.45
CA LEU A 275 13.10 -2.92 10.31
C LEU A 275 14.55 -2.87 10.81
N ASP A 276 15.48 -3.64 10.25
CA ASP A 276 16.90 -3.49 10.59
C ASP A 276 17.49 -2.25 9.91
N ARG A 277 17.63 -1.19 10.72
CA ARG A 277 18.17 0.11 10.34
C ARG A 277 19.00 0.64 11.50
N PRO A 278 20.13 1.33 11.25
CA PRO A 278 20.94 1.92 12.32
C PRO A 278 20.14 2.78 13.31
N ARG A 279 19.17 3.56 12.81
CA ARG A 279 18.26 4.36 13.65
C ARG A 279 17.42 3.58 14.66
N HIS A 280 17.29 2.26 14.54
CA HIS A 280 16.50 1.43 15.46
C HIS A 280 17.36 0.72 16.51
N HIS A 281 18.67 0.62 16.31
CA HIS A 281 19.54 -0.16 17.19
C HIS A 281 19.46 0.28 18.66
N PRO A 282 19.42 1.59 19.01
CA PRO A 282 19.28 1.99 20.42
C PRO A 282 18.00 1.50 21.09
N ALA A 283 16.86 1.55 20.39
CA ALA A 283 15.59 1.03 20.89
C ALA A 283 15.62 -0.48 21.04
N MET A 284 16.15 -1.17 20.02
CA MET A 284 16.27 -2.62 20.05
C MET A 284 17.20 -3.08 21.17
N ASP A 285 18.32 -2.40 21.40
CA ASP A 285 19.30 -2.71 22.44
C ASP A 285 18.66 -2.55 23.83
N ALA A 286 17.94 -1.45 24.07
CA ALA A 286 17.22 -1.22 25.33
C ALA A 286 16.17 -2.31 25.59
N LEU A 287 15.34 -2.64 24.60
CA LEU A 287 14.31 -3.68 24.72
C LEU A 287 14.95 -5.07 24.95
N ASN A 288 16.03 -5.41 24.24
CA ASN A 288 16.73 -6.68 24.43
C ASN A 288 17.38 -6.78 25.82
N GLN A 289 17.92 -5.68 26.37
CA GLN A 289 18.42 -5.66 27.75
C GLN A 289 17.32 -5.92 28.78
N ALA A 290 16.08 -5.52 28.48
CA ALA A 290 14.89 -5.82 29.29
C ALA A 290 14.31 -7.23 29.03
N GLY A 291 14.96 -8.07 28.23
CA GLY A 291 14.53 -9.43 27.92
C GLY A 291 13.51 -9.56 26.78
N ILE A 292 13.07 -8.45 26.19
CA ILE A 292 12.09 -8.41 25.11
C ILE A 292 12.78 -8.83 23.80
N SER A 293 12.10 -9.65 22.99
CA SER A 293 12.62 -9.98 21.65
C SER A 293 12.38 -8.88 20.65
N THR A 294 13.34 -8.71 19.74
CA THR A 294 13.28 -7.77 18.62
C THR A 294 13.47 -8.49 17.30
N PRO A 295 12.45 -9.25 16.84
CA PRO A 295 12.44 -9.82 15.50
C PRO A 295 12.51 -8.69 14.45
N PHE A 296 13.22 -8.92 13.35
CA PHE A 296 13.35 -7.90 12.32
C PHE A 296 13.27 -8.43 10.89
N ASP A 297 12.94 -7.53 9.97
CA ASP A 297 13.10 -7.70 8.51
C ASP A 297 14.00 -6.57 7.97
N ASN A 298 14.60 -6.78 6.80
CA ASN A 298 15.40 -5.77 6.12
C ASN A 298 14.56 -4.82 5.26
N ASP A 299 13.35 -5.21 4.89
CA ASP A 299 12.45 -4.40 4.05
C ASP A 299 10.99 -4.82 4.30
N GLY A 300 10.04 -3.91 4.18
CA GLY A 300 8.62 -4.18 4.38
C GLY A 300 8.21 -4.38 5.84
N ASP A 301 7.39 -3.47 6.33
CA ASP A 301 6.95 -3.41 7.73
C ASP A 301 5.43 -3.38 7.88
N LEU A 302 4.72 -3.34 6.75
CA LEU A 302 3.27 -3.32 6.72
C LEU A 302 2.68 -4.66 7.16
N MET A 303 3.17 -5.76 6.56
CA MET A 303 2.72 -7.12 6.91
C MET A 303 2.81 -7.42 8.42
N PRO A 304 3.97 -7.27 9.09
CA PRO A 304 4.02 -7.49 10.54
C PRO A 304 3.06 -6.60 11.32
N GLY A 305 2.83 -5.35 10.88
CA GLY A 305 1.88 -4.42 11.50
C GLY A 305 0.43 -4.91 11.43
N ILE A 306 0.04 -5.49 10.30
CA ILE A 306 -1.29 -6.07 10.09
C ILE A 306 -1.48 -7.36 10.89
N LEU A 307 -0.40 -8.12 11.12
CA LEU A 307 -0.46 -9.43 11.79
C LEU A 307 -0.33 -9.36 13.32
N LEU A 308 0.01 -8.21 13.91
CA LEU A 308 0.21 -8.08 15.37
C LEU A 308 -0.94 -8.70 16.17
N GLY A 309 -0.63 -9.60 17.10
CA GLY A 309 -1.61 -10.27 17.95
C GLY A 309 -2.60 -11.18 17.21
N LEU A 310 -2.34 -11.58 15.96
CA LEU A 310 -3.12 -12.62 15.30
C LEU A 310 -2.92 -13.95 16.04
N ASP A 311 -4.04 -14.54 16.49
CA ASP A 311 -4.02 -15.78 17.26
C ASP A 311 -3.38 -16.95 16.49
N GLY A 312 -2.63 -17.77 17.24
CA GLY A 312 -1.90 -18.92 16.72
C GLY A 312 -0.68 -18.59 15.86
N MET A 313 -0.31 -17.31 15.68
CA MET A 313 0.96 -16.95 15.04
C MET A 313 2.08 -16.88 16.09
N GLN A 314 3.11 -17.72 15.95
CA GLN A 314 4.17 -17.87 16.94
C GLN A 314 5.55 -18.03 16.32
N PHE A 315 6.56 -17.43 16.95
CA PHE A 315 7.97 -17.70 16.66
C PHE A 315 8.34 -19.15 17.10
N PRO A 316 9.51 -19.67 16.67
CA PRO A 316 9.96 -21.01 17.06
C PRO A 316 10.03 -21.22 18.59
N ASP A 317 10.25 -20.14 19.34
CA ASP A 317 10.28 -20.14 20.81
C ASP A 317 8.93 -19.88 21.50
N LYS A 318 7.83 -19.99 20.74
CA LYS A 318 6.43 -19.90 21.20
C LYS A 318 5.91 -18.50 21.53
N ARG A 319 6.73 -17.45 21.43
CA ARG A 319 6.25 -16.07 21.57
C ARG A 319 5.39 -15.69 20.37
N GLY A 320 4.34 -14.90 20.61
CA GLY A 320 3.56 -14.30 19.53
C GLY A 320 4.30 -13.12 18.90
N LEU A 321 3.86 -12.68 17.71
CA LEU A 321 4.25 -11.39 17.16
C LEU A 321 3.29 -10.32 17.72
N SER A 322 3.76 -9.58 18.73
CA SER A 322 2.88 -8.80 19.62
C SER A 322 2.83 -7.30 19.34
N THR A 323 3.99 -6.64 19.19
CA THR A 323 4.05 -5.17 19.15
C THR A 323 5.06 -4.60 18.14
N MET A 324 4.99 -3.29 17.93
CA MET A 324 6.07 -2.44 17.42
C MET A 324 6.21 -1.27 18.42
N ILE A 325 7.40 -1.04 18.97
CA ILE A 325 7.63 -0.10 20.07
C ILE A 325 8.84 0.74 19.73
N GLY A 326 8.59 1.95 19.26
CA GLY A 326 9.64 2.86 18.84
C GLY A 326 10.28 2.48 17.50
N GLU A 327 9.66 1.58 16.75
CA GLU A 327 10.00 1.34 15.35
C GLU A 327 9.71 2.62 14.54
N ILE A 328 10.55 2.95 13.54
CA ILE A 328 10.40 4.12 12.68
C ILE A 328 10.30 3.70 11.19
N GLY A 329 9.08 3.79 10.67
CA GLY A 329 8.69 3.49 9.29
C GLY A 329 8.04 4.70 8.58
N GLY A 330 7.60 4.53 7.34
CA GLY A 330 6.92 5.60 6.60
C GLY A 330 5.49 5.87 7.07
N SER A 331 4.98 7.07 6.80
CA SER A 331 3.65 7.49 7.26
C SER A 331 2.50 6.83 6.49
N ALA A 332 2.68 6.55 5.19
CA ALA A 332 1.71 5.82 4.39
C ALA A 332 1.53 4.38 4.91
N GLU A 333 2.64 3.70 5.18
CA GLU A 333 2.69 2.35 5.74
C GLU A 333 2.02 2.31 7.13
N TRP A 334 2.20 3.35 7.95
CA TRP A 334 1.48 3.48 9.21
C TRP A 334 -0.04 3.54 8.99
N ALA A 335 -0.53 4.39 8.09
CA ALA A 335 -1.97 4.53 7.86
C ALA A 335 -2.61 3.26 7.30
N VAL A 336 -1.95 2.65 6.30
CA VAL A 336 -2.44 1.41 5.65
C VAL A 336 -2.39 0.22 6.62
N GLY A 337 -1.43 0.19 7.55
CA GLY A 337 -1.30 -0.88 8.55
C GLY A 337 -2.19 -0.71 9.78
N VAL A 338 -2.46 0.52 10.21
CA VAL A 338 -3.17 0.79 11.47
C VAL A 338 -4.68 0.57 11.38
N LEU A 339 -5.34 0.95 10.29
CA LEU A 339 -6.78 0.68 10.11
C LEU A 339 -7.14 -0.81 10.29
N PRO A 340 -6.52 -1.75 9.54
CA PRO A 340 -6.83 -3.17 9.71
C PRO A 340 -6.41 -3.71 11.07
N LEU A 341 -5.35 -3.18 11.69
CA LEU A 341 -4.99 -3.53 13.08
C LEU A 341 -6.11 -3.14 14.07
N VAL A 342 -6.62 -1.91 13.97
CA VAL A 342 -7.68 -1.38 14.85
C VAL A 342 -9.00 -2.11 14.61
N TRP A 343 -9.33 -2.46 13.37
CA TRP A 343 -10.50 -3.28 13.08
C TRP A 343 -10.48 -4.63 13.78
N ARG A 344 -9.30 -5.26 13.91
CA ARG A 344 -9.10 -6.51 14.67
C ARG A 344 -9.04 -6.31 16.20
N GLY A 345 -9.22 -5.10 16.71
CA GLY A 345 -9.19 -4.80 18.16
C GLY A 345 -7.82 -4.37 18.70
N GLY A 346 -6.83 -4.21 17.83
CA GLY A 346 -5.53 -3.64 18.19
C GLY A 346 -5.58 -2.12 18.37
N GLN A 347 -4.42 -1.53 18.67
CA GLN A 347 -4.29 -0.10 18.90
C GLN A 347 -2.92 0.42 18.44
N ALA A 348 -2.88 1.70 18.07
CA ALA A 348 -1.66 2.36 17.62
C ALA A 348 -1.56 3.82 18.07
N VAL A 349 -0.33 4.25 18.37
CA VAL A 349 0.08 5.65 18.47
C VAL A 349 1.23 5.86 17.49
N GLY A 350 1.17 6.94 16.72
CA GLY A 350 2.26 7.40 15.84
C GLY A 350 2.81 8.74 16.34
N MET A 351 4.08 9.02 16.06
CA MET A 351 4.70 10.32 16.28
C MET A 351 5.61 10.66 15.09
N LEU A 352 5.44 11.86 14.54
CA LEU A 352 6.27 12.32 13.42
C LEU A 352 7.75 12.40 13.82
N THR A 353 8.63 12.04 12.90
CA THR A 353 10.10 12.06 13.06
C THR A 353 10.77 12.73 11.87
N SER A 354 11.91 13.36 12.09
CA SER A 354 12.68 14.02 11.04
C SER A 354 13.33 12.99 10.13
N GLN A 355 12.94 13.01 8.88
CA GLN A 355 13.53 12.16 7.86
C GLN A 355 14.96 12.58 7.54
N SER A 356 15.23 13.88 7.50
CA SER A 356 16.54 14.45 7.24
C SER A 356 17.55 14.00 8.29
N SER A 357 17.19 14.10 9.57
CA SER A 357 18.01 13.58 10.67
C SER A 357 18.23 12.07 10.55
N LEU A 358 17.18 11.30 10.30
CA LEU A 358 17.24 9.83 10.24
C LEU A 358 17.92 9.25 8.99
N THR A 359 18.15 10.06 7.95
CA THR A 359 18.82 9.63 6.72
C THR A 359 20.24 10.19 6.56
N SER A 360 20.70 10.95 7.55
CA SER A 360 22.06 11.51 7.60
C SER A 360 23.12 10.39 7.58
N LYS A 361 24.17 10.57 6.75
CA LYS A 361 25.26 9.61 6.58
C LYS A 361 26.41 9.93 7.54
N GLY A 362 27.12 8.89 7.99
CA GLY A 362 28.31 9.04 8.85
C GLY A 362 28.01 9.38 10.30
N VAL A 363 26.75 9.23 10.73
CA VAL A 363 26.25 9.49 12.08
C VAL A 363 26.04 8.15 12.79
N SER A 364 26.32 8.09 14.10
CA SER A 364 26.14 6.86 14.89
C SER A 364 24.65 6.52 15.11
N PRO A 365 24.31 5.24 15.38
CA PRO A 365 22.96 4.84 15.77
C PRO A 365 22.34 5.68 16.91
N ASP A 366 23.11 5.96 17.96
CA ASP A 366 22.66 6.77 19.11
C ASP A 366 22.36 8.21 18.72
N GLU A 367 23.22 8.83 17.90
CA GLU A 367 22.97 10.18 17.40
C GLU A 367 21.74 10.23 16.48
N LEU A 368 21.53 9.23 15.61
CA LEU A 368 20.31 9.14 14.80
C LEU A 368 19.06 9.06 15.68
N TRP A 369 19.10 8.22 16.72
CA TRP A 369 17.98 8.09 17.66
C TRP A 369 17.73 9.38 18.43
N ASN A 370 18.76 10.00 19.00
CA ASN A 370 18.63 11.22 19.78
C ASN A 370 18.19 12.42 18.94
N ASN A 371 18.56 12.47 17.66
CA ASN A 371 18.21 13.55 16.74
C ASN A 371 16.91 13.29 15.95
N ARG A 372 16.19 12.18 16.17
CA ARG A 372 15.02 11.80 15.37
C ARG A 372 13.86 12.79 15.37
N PHE A 373 13.87 13.79 16.27
CA PHE A 373 12.87 14.86 16.32
C PHE A 373 13.44 16.25 16.00
N HIS A 374 14.67 16.32 15.48
CA HIS A 374 15.26 17.57 14.98
C HIS A 374 14.85 17.78 13.52
N PHE A 375 13.74 18.47 13.33
CA PHE A 375 13.18 18.77 12.01
C PHE A 375 13.95 19.90 11.32
N THR A 376 14.07 19.81 9.99
CA THR A 376 14.48 20.95 9.16
C THR A 376 13.35 21.98 9.06
N GLU A 377 13.63 23.17 8.55
CA GLU A 377 12.60 24.19 8.29
C GLU A 377 11.52 23.67 7.30
N GLU A 378 11.94 22.95 6.25
CA GLU A 378 11.04 22.34 5.27
C GLU A 378 10.12 21.29 5.91
N GLU A 379 10.67 20.40 6.74
CA GLU A 379 9.88 19.40 7.47
C GLU A 379 8.93 20.09 8.47
N PHE A 380 9.36 21.17 9.13
CA PHE A 380 8.50 21.93 10.03
C PHE A 380 7.33 22.58 9.29
N MET A 381 7.55 23.13 8.09
CA MET A 381 6.49 23.65 7.23
C MET A 381 5.48 22.55 6.86
N GLN A 382 5.95 21.37 6.43
CA GLN A 382 5.07 20.23 6.13
C GLN A 382 4.23 19.80 7.34
N ILE A 383 4.85 19.76 8.53
CA ILE A 383 4.18 19.43 9.79
C ILE A 383 3.12 20.49 10.12
N GLN A 384 3.41 21.77 9.96
CA GLN A 384 2.50 22.87 10.20
C GLN A 384 1.32 22.88 9.22
N ASP A 385 1.56 22.63 7.93
CA ASP A 385 0.51 22.54 6.91
C ASP A 385 -0.44 21.37 7.20
N ALA A 386 0.12 20.25 7.68
CA ALA A 386 -0.63 19.11 8.20
C ALA A 386 -1.14 19.31 9.64
N ARG A 387 -0.96 20.51 10.23
CA ARG A 387 -1.45 21.00 11.53
C ARG A 387 -0.88 20.31 12.78
N PHE A 388 0.28 19.65 12.66
CA PHE A 388 0.88 18.74 13.68
C PHE A 388 1.77 19.47 14.70
N GLU A 389 1.85 20.79 14.66
CA GLU A 389 2.79 21.59 15.44
C GLU A 389 2.57 21.49 16.96
N ARG A 390 1.31 21.42 17.43
CA ARG A 390 1.00 21.35 18.87
C ARG A 390 1.03 19.93 19.45
N LYS A 391 0.63 18.95 18.65
CA LYS A 391 0.51 17.54 19.02
C LYS A 391 1.06 16.69 17.87
N PRO A 392 2.39 16.44 17.82
CA PRO A 392 3.00 15.70 16.71
C PRO A 392 2.87 14.18 16.87
N TYR A 393 2.18 13.73 17.91
CA TYR A 393 1.74 12.34 18.06
C TYR A 393 0.24 12.24 17.86
N PHE A 394 -0.20 11.09 17.36
CA PHE A 394 -1.55 10.89 16.89
C PHE A 394 -1.97 9.43 17.02
N THR A 395 -3.28 9.26 17.09
CA THR A 395 -3.98 7.98 17.00
C THR A 395 -4.73 7.92 15.68
N ILE A 396 -5.33 6.78 15.34
CA ILE A 396 -6.11 6.69 14.11
C ILE A 396 -7.29 7.66 14.12
N GLU A 397 -7.86 7.92 15.30
CA GLU A 397 -8.94 8.89 15.51
C GLU A 397 -8.49 10.34 15.37
N ASP A 398 -7.20 10.65 15.24
CA ASP A 398 -6.73 11.99 14.84
C ASP A 398 -6.65 12.12 13.30
N ILE A 399 -6.60 11.00 12.57
CA ILE A 399 -6.43 10.92 11.11
C ILE A 399 -7.77 10.75 10.39
N VAL A 400 -8.62 9.86 10.89
CA VAL A 400 -9.95 9.57 10.31
C VAL A 400 -11.05 9.91 11.31
N ASP A 401 -12.24 10.26 10.83
CA ASP A 401 -13.37 10.66 11.68
C ASP A 401 -13.91 9.51 12.54
N ASP A 402 -14.40 8.45 11.89
CA ASP A 402 -14.88 7.22 12.49
C ASP A 402 -14.22 6.03 11.76
N PRO A 403 -13.18 5.41 12.35
CA PRO A 403 -12.50 4.28 11.71
C PRO A 403 -13.41 3.06 11.50
N PHE A 404 -14.59 2.98 12.14
CA PHE A 404 -15.49 1.84 12.06
C PHE A 404 -16.71 2.04 11.16
N SER A 405 -16.84 3.19 10.49
CA SER A 405 -17.97 3.52 9.59
C SER A 405 -18.22 2.48 8.50
N GLY A 406 -17.15 1.84 8.01
CA GLY A 406 -17.20 0.74 7.05
C GLY A 406 -15.94 0.72 6.21
N GLY A 407 -15.27 -0.44 6.09
CA GLY A 407 -14.02 -0.48 5.34
C GLY A 407 -13.46 -1.88 5.06
N ILE A 408 -12.53 -1.94 4.13
CA ILE A 408 -11.77 -3.14 3.77
C ILE A 408 -10.35 -2.76 3.36
N SER A 409 -9.39 -3.54 3.84
CA SER A 409 -8.00 -3.55 3.38
C SER A 409 -7.74 -4.82 2.60
N ALA A 410 -6.95 -4.73 1.54
CA ALA A 410 -6.57 -5.87 0.71
C ALA A 410 -5.06 -5.83 0.39
N PHE A 411 -4.43 -6.99 0.45
CA PHE A 411 -2.99 -7.18 0.30
C PHE A 411 -2.71 -8.32 -0.67
N GLY A 412 -2.34 -8.01 -1.91
CA GLY A 412 -2.13 -8.99 -2.98
C GLY A 412 -0.71 -9.52 -3.00
N ALA A 413 -0.52 -10.83 -2.87
CA ALA A 413 0.80 -11.46 -2.75
C ALA A 413 1.57 -11.50 -4.07
N ILE A 414 2.64 -10.71 -4.17
CA ILE A 414 3.56 -10.74 -5.32
C ILE A 414 4.56 -11.90 -5.13
N THR A 415 5.09 -12.05 -3.92
CA THR A 415 6.04 -13.12 -3.55
C THR A 415 5.51 -13.97 -2.41
N ASP A 416 6.09 -15.17 -2.23
CA ASP A 416 5.77 -16.05 -1.09
C ASP A 416 5.97 -15.33 0.23
N ASN A 417 5.19 -15.65 1.26
CA ASN A 417 5.21 -14.93 2.54
C ASN A 417 6.00 -15.68 3.63
N PHE A 418 6.85 -14.98 4.39
CA PHE A 418 7.56 -15.56 5.55
C PHE A 418 6.74 -15.61 6.85
N TYR A 419 5.80 -14.69 7.03
CA TYR A 419 4.94 -14.58 8.20
C TYR A 419 3.80 -15.61 8.17
N LEU A 420 3.18 -15.77 7.01
CA LEU A 420 2.11 -16.75 6.75
C LEU A 420 2.51 -17.65 5.56
N PRO A 421 3.30 -18.73 5.78
CA PRO A 421 3.93 -19.50 4.69
C PRO A 421 3.00 -20.17 3.68
N PHE A 422 1.72 -20.31 4.01
CA PHE A 422 0.69 -20.83 3.12
C PHE A 422 0.20 -19.79 2.11
N ILE A 423 0.41 -18.49 2.36
CA ILE A 423 0.16 -17.43 1.38
C ILE A 423 1.29 -17.49 0.34
N LYS A 424 0.93 -17.84 -0.89
CA LYS A 424 1.85 -17.95 -2.01
C LYS A 424 1.82 -16.70 -2.86
N GLY A 425 2.99 -16.32 -3.38
CA GLY A 425 3.07 -15.27 -4.38
C GLY A 425 2.43 -15.70 -5.70
N VAL A 426 2.34 -14.76 -6.64
CA VAL A 426 1.78 -15.04 -7.98
C VAL A 426 2.48 -16.22 -8.65
N ARG A 427 1.72 -17.15 -9.19
CA ARG A 427 2.24 -18.26 -9.99
C ARG A 427 1.48 -18.32 -11.30
N ALA A 428 2.16 -18.61 -12.39
CA ALA A 428 1.50 -18.86 -13.67
C ALA A 428 1.81 -20.27 -14.14
N ASP A 429 0.77 -20.91 -14.63
CA ASP A 429 0.78 -22.16 -15.36
C ASP A 429 0.41 -21.84 -16.81
N LYS A 430 1.44 -21.63 -17.63
CA LYS A 430 1.27 -21.26 -19.04
C LYS A 430 0.66 -22.39 -19.86
N GLU A 431 0.87 -23.65 -19.47
CA GLU A 431 0.36 -24.83 -20.18
C GLU A 431 -1.16 -24.91 -20.05
N ASN A 432 -1.68 -24.67 -18.85
CA ASN A 432 -3.12 -24.67 -18.58
C ASN A 432 -3.75 -23.28 -18.64
N ASN A 433 -3.00 -22.27 -19.09
CA ASN A 433 -3.48 -20.90 -19.26
C ASN A 433 -4.05 -20.30 -17.94
N ARG A 434 -3.44 -20.63 -16.80
CA ARG A 434 -3.90 -20.25 -15.45
C ARG A 434 -2.89 -19.38 -14.69
N VAL A 435 -3.40 -18.42 -13.92
CA VAL A 435 -2.62 -17.62 -12.98
C VAL A 435 -3.25 -17.69 -11.59
N TYR A 436 -2.40 -17.88 -10.58
CA TYR A 436 -2.75 -18.06 -9.18
C TYR A 436 -2.28 -16.83 -8.40
N VAL A 437 -3.13 -16.31 -7.52
CA VAL A 437 -2.80 -15.19 -6.63
C VAL A 437 -3.51 -15.36 -5.30
N SER A 438 -2.81 -15.05 -4.21
CA SER A 438 -3.39 -14.98 -2.86
C SER A 438 -3.58 -13.52 -2.46
N VAL A 439 -4.74 -13.17 -1.91
CA VAL A 439 -5.03 -11.83 -1.36
C VAL A 439 -5.43 -11.92 0.09
N LEU A 440 -4.68 -11.30 0.98
CA LEU A 440 -5.05 -11.17 2.38
C LEU A 440 -5.98 -9.95 2.54
N THR A 441 -7.05 -10.08 3.31
CA THR A 441 -8.02 -9.01 3.54
C THR A 441 -8.34 -8.88 5.02
N VAL A 442 -8.57 -7.65 5.46
CA VAL A 442 -9.17 -7.35 6.77
C VAL A 442 -10.28 -6.34 6.54
N ASN A 443 -11.49 -6.59 7.04
CA ASN A 443 -12.58 -5.62 6.94
C ASN A 443 -12.85 -4.94 8.29
N SER A 444 -13.71 -3.93 8.30
CA SER A 444 -14.03 -3.14 9.48
C SER A 444 -14.77 -3.92 10.59
N LEU A 445 -15.24 -5.14 10.32
CA LEU A 445 -15.73 -6.08 11.34
C LEU A 445 -14.58 -6.85 12.01
N GLY A 446 -13.32 -6.59 11.68
CA GLY A 446 -12.18 -7.35 12.19
C GLY A 446 -11.98 -8.72 11.52
N VAL A 447 -12.82 -9.07 10.54
CA VAL A 447 -12.72 -10.37 9.84
C VAL A 447 -11.51 -10.36 8.93
N MET A 448 -10.63 -11.34 9.14
CA MET A 448 -9.40 -11.52 8.39
C MET A 448 -9.45 -12.80 7.56
N GLN A 449 -9.24 -12.66 6.25
CA GLN A 449 -9.35 -13.76 5.29
C GLN A 449 -8.21 -13.75 4.28
N CYS A 450 -7.77 -14.93 3.85
CA CYS A 450 -6.93 -15.10 2.69
C CYS A 450 -7.77 -15.68 1.54
N TRP A 451 -7.77 -15.00 0.40
CA TRP A 451 -8.47 -15.38 -0.82
C TRP A 451 -7.45 -15.94 -1.80
N ASP A 452 -7.48 -17.24 -2.04
CA ASP A 452 -6.71 -17.89 -3.09
C ASP A 452 -7.56 -17.94 -4.36
N LEU A 453 -7.16 -17.17 -5.36
CA LEU A 453 -7.87 -16.97 -6.60
C LEU A 453 -7.10 -17.58 -7.76
N VAL A 454 -7.80 -18.29 -8.62
CA VAL A 454 -7.26 -18.83 -9.88
C VAL A 454 -8.01 -18.21 -11.03
N PHE A 455 -7.28 -17.51 -11.89
CA PHE A 455 -7.81 -16.93 -13.12
C PHE A 455 -7.28 -17.66 -14.34
N SER A 456 -8.03 -17.65 -15.44
CA SER A 456 -7.52 -18.01 -16.76
C SER A 456 -7.64 -16.85 -17.75
N GLY A 457 -6.76 -16.82 -18.75
CA GLY A 457 -6.90 -15.91 -19.88
C GLY A 457 -8.06 -16.36 -20.77
N ARG A 458 -8.99 -15.48 -21.16
CA ARG A 458 -10.09 -15.86 -22.07
C ARG A 458 -9.58 -16.18 -23.47
N THR A 459 -8.56 -15.44 -23.90
CA THR A 459 -7.82 -15.68 -25.15
C THR A 459 -6.52 -16.40 -24.83
N SER A 460 -5.67 -15.79 -24.01
CA SER A 460 -4.44 -16.40 -23.48
C SER A 460 -3.88 -15.56 -22.32
N LEU A 461 -3.06 -16.16 -21.46
CA LEU A 461 -2.35 -15.42 -20.42
C LEU A 461 -1.39 -14.39 -21.01
N GLU A 462 -0.78 -14.66 -22.17
CA GLU A 462 0.10 -13.69 -22.82
C GLU A 462 -0.67 -12.43 -23.22
N GLU A 463 -1.87 -12.59 -23.78
CA GLU A 463 -2.76 -11.47 -24.10
C GLU A 463 -3.17 -10.69 -22.83
N SER A 464 -3.47 -11.39 -21.73
CA SER A 464 -3.74 -10.76 -20.43
C SER A 464 -2.55 -9.94 -19.94
N LEU A 465 -1.32 -10.46 -20.09
CA LEU A 465 -0.10 -9.76 -19.68
C LEU A 465 0.16 -8.51 -20.52
N GLN A 466 -0.03 -8.58 -21.84
CA GLN A 466 0.10 -7.40 -22.70
C GLN A 466 -0.89 -6.31 -22.28
N LYS A 467 -2.15 -6.69 -21.97
CA LYS A 467 -3.17 -5.76 -21.45
C LYS A 467 -2.86 -5.20 -20.06
N MET A 468 -1.90 -5.73 -19.32
CA MET A 468 -1.46 -5.20 -18.02
C MET A 468 -0.26 -4.22 -18.13
N LEU A 469 0.32 -4.02 -19.31
CA LEU A 469 1.44 -3.08 -19.50
C LEU A 469 0.98 -1.63 -19.36
N SER A 470 1.68 -0.84 -18.55
CA SER A 470 1.37 0.59 -18.45
C SER A 470 1.50 1.29 -19.82
N PRO A 471 0.66 2.30 -20.13
CA PRO A 471 0.84 3.15 -21.31
C PRO A 471 2.26 3.70 -21.48
N LYS A 472 3.01 3.87 -20.38
CA LYS A 472 4.42 4.28 -20.44
C LYS A 472 5.29 3.33 -21.27
N GLU A 473 5.05 2.02 -21.19
CA GLU A 473 5.82 1.04 -21.97
C GLU A 473 5.46 1.09 -23.45
N GLU A 474 4.21 1.40 -23.80
CA GLU A 474 3.77 1.61 -25.20
C GLU A 474 4.41 2.86 -25.81
N LEU A 475 4.62 3.91 -25.02
CA LEU A 475 5.23 5.17 -25.46
C LEU A 475 6.77 5.13 -25.49
N LYS A 476 7.39 4.10 -24.92
CA LYS A 476 8.83 4.04 -24.68
C LYS A 476 9.63 4.06 -25.98
N GLY A 477 10.58 5.00 -26.07
CA GLY A 477 11.45 5.15 -27.24
C GLY A 477 10.82 5.85 -28.44
N LEU A 478 9.55 6.26 -28.36
CA LEU A 478 8.90 7.11 -29.36
C LEU A 478 9.22 8.59 -29.10
N THR A 479 9.40 9.36 -30.17
CA THR A 479 9.64 10.82 -30.13
C THR A 479 8.99 11.50 -31.35
N GLY A 480 8.77 12.80 -31.29
CA GLY A 480 8.21 13.63 -32.35
C GLY A 480 6.84 13.15 -32.83
N ASP A 481 6.61 13.23 -34.14
CA ASP A 481 5.32 12.88 -34.78
C ASP A 481 4.81 11.47 -34.43
N LYS A 482 5.72 10.51 -34.20
CA LYS A 482 5.33 9.14 -33.82
C LYS A 482 4.75 9.08 -32.40
N LEU A 483 5.36 9.81 -31.47
CA LEU A 483 4.87 9.90 -30.11
C LEU A 483 3.51 10.61 -30.09
N GLU A 484 3.40 11.72 -30.81
CA GLU A 484 2.17 12.48 -30.93
C GLU A 484 1.02 11.66 -31.54
N SER A 485 1.27 10.97 -32.65
CA SER A 485 0.27 10.10 -33.28
C SER A 485 -0.19 8.96 -32.36
N THR A 486 0.72 8.43 -31.53
CA THR A 486 0.39 7.34 -30.60
C THR A 486 -0.46 7.85 -29.45
N ILE A 487 -0.11 9.01 -28.87
CA ILE A 487 -0.92 9.66 -27.82
C ILE A 487 -2.30 10.05 -28.40
N GLY A 488 -2.35 10.61 -29.62
CA GLY A 488 -3.62 10.92 -30.29
C GLY A 488 -4.53 9.70 -30.42
N ALA A 489 -3.99 8.56 -30.87
CA ALA A 489 -4.75 7.32 -30.96
C ALA A 489 -5.24 6.80 -29.58
N MET A 490 -4.46 6.98 -28.52
CA MET A 490 -4.90 6.66 -27.15
C MET A 490 -6.08 7.54 -26.71
N LEU A 491 -6.06 8.83 -27.05
CA LEU A 491 -7.10 9.79 -26.68
C LEU A 491 -8.41 9.62 -27.46
N GLU A 492 -8.35 9.13 -28.71
CA GLU A 492 -9.54 8.90 -29.55
C GLU A 492 -10.41 7.72 -29.09
N ASN A 493 -9.82 6.67 -28.52
CA ASN A 493 -10.55 5.52 -28.01
C ASN A 493 -10.94 5.73 -26.54
N GLU A 494 -12.24 5.70 -26.21
CA GLU A 494 -12.74 5.97 -24.85
C GLU A 494 -12.01 5.16 -23.75
N LYS A 495 -11.79 3.86 -23.98
CA LYS A 495 -11.14 2.98 -23.02
C LYS A 495 -9.64 3.27 -22.88
N SER A 496 -8.94 3.46 -24.00
CA SER A 496 -7.53 3.83 -23.98
C SER A 496 -7.32 5.23 -23.39
N ASN A 497 -8.27 6.13 -23.60
CA ASN A 497 -8.25 7.49 -23.08
C ASN A 497 -8.35 7.50 -21.55
N GLU A 498 -9.30 6.75 -20.98
CA GLU A 498 -9.41 6.59 -19.53
C GLU A 498 -8.15 5.97 -18.92
N ARG A 499 -7.61 4.92 -19.56
CA ARG A 499 -6.35 4.29 -19.15
C ARG A 499 -5.17 5.26 -19.20
N TYR A 500 -5.07 6.06 -20.26
CA TYR A 500 -4.04 7.06 -20.45
C TYR A 500 -4.15 8.20 -19.43
N HIS A 501 -5.36 8.65 -19.11
CA HIS A 501 -5.60 9.65 -18.08
C HIS A 501 -5.14 9.16 -16.70
N ILE A 502 -5.44 7.90 -16.34
CA ILE A 502 -4.98 7.29 -15.09
C ILE A 502 -3.45 7.23 -15.07
N PHE A 503 -2.82 6.79 -16.17
CA PHE A 503 -1.36 6.77 -16.29
C PHE A 503 -0.76 8.16 -16.10
N PHE A 504 -1.31 9.16 -16.78
CA PHE A 504 -0.80 10.52 -16.74
C PHE A 504 -0.84 11.08 -15.32
N ASN A 505 -1.95 10.90 -14.61
CA ASN A 505 -2.09 11.31 -13.22
C ASN A 505 -1.09 10.56 -12.32
N ASN A 506 -1.02 9.24 -12.41
CA ASN A 506 -0.18 8.42 -11.54
C ASN A 506 1.33 8.57 -11.79
N GLU A 507 1.76 8.84 -13.03
CA GLU A 507 3.18 9.02 -13.36
C GLU A 507 3.68 10.42 -12.99
N TYR A 508 2.84 11.43 -13.21
CA TYR A 508 3.23 12.84 -13.11
C TYR A 508 2.66 13.56 -11.87
N TYR A 509 2.03 12.83 -10.93
CA TYR A 509 1.51 13.41 -9.69
C TYR A 509 2.49 14.30 -8.89
N PRO A 510 3.85 14.08 -8.87
CA PRO A 510 4.72 14.98 -8.11
C PRO A 510 4.83 16.37 -8.75
N ALA A 511 4.36 16.54 -9.98
CA ALA A 511 4.33 17.78 -10.73
C ALA A 511 2.91 18.15 -11.19
N LEU A 512 1.88 17.62 -10.54
CA LEU A 512 0.49 17.77 -10.95
C LEU A 512 -0.40 17.97 -9.73
N ILE A 513 -1.29 18.98 -9.79
CA ILE A 513 -2.31 19.23 -8.77
C ILE A 513 -3.68 18.90 -9.35
N PRO A 514 -4.41 17.90 -8.82
CA PRO A 514 -5.78 17.63 -9.23
C PRO A 514 -6.71 18.80 -8.86
N VAL A 515 -7.52 19.25 -9.82
CA VAL A 515 -8.53 20.32 -9.65
C VAL A 515 -9.87 19.84 -10.19
N ARG A 516 -10.69 19.23 -9.31
CA ARG A 516 -11.96 18.58 -9.68
C ARG A 516 -11.74 17.48 -10.74
N HIS A 517 -12.23 17.69 -11.96
CA HIS A 517 -12.05 16.79 -13.10
C HIS A 517 -10.89 17.22 -14.03
N GLN A 518 -10.22 18.32 -13.70
CA GLN A 518 -9.06 18.84 -14.43
C GLN A 518 -7.80 18.74 -13.57
N MET A 519 -6.66 19.14 -14.13
CA MET A 519 -5.34 19.04 -13.54
C MET A 519 -4.55 20.33 -13.80
N PHE A 520 -3.71 20.74 -12.86
CA PHE A 520 -2.78 21.85 -13.03
C PHE A 520 -1.35 21.31 -13.07
N MET A 521 -0.64 21.57 -14.17
CA MET A 521 0.75 21.11 -14.36
C MET A 521 1.77 22.11 -13.83
N LEU A 522 2.71 21.60 -13.03
CA LEU A 522 3.83 22.36 -12.48
C LEU A 522 5.07 22.15 -13.34
N HIS A 523 5.22 22.88 -14.44
CA HIS A 523 6.35 22.68 -15.38
C HIS A 523 7.73 22.79 -14.73
N HIS A 524 7.92 23.73 -13.80
CA HIS A 524 9.18 23.83 -13.05
C HIS A 524 9.47 22.58 -12.20
N ALA A 525 8.43 21.91 -11.69
CA ALA A 525 8.59 20.64 -10.98
C ALA A 525 8.95 19.51 -11.94
N VAL A 526 8.39 19.47 -13.15
CA VAL A 526 8.78 18.52 -14.21
C VAL A 526 10.27 18.67 -14.52
N ASP A 527 10.73 19.89 -14.78
CA ASP A 527 12.14 20.17 -15.06
C ASP A 527 13.05 19.73 -13.91
N GLY A 528 12.68 20.06 -12.66
CA GLY A 528 13.41 19.63 -11.47
C GLY A 528 13.44 18.10 -11.29
N LEU A 529 12.38 17.38 -11.65
CA LEU A 529 12.35 15.91 -11.62
C LEU A 529 13.24 15.29 -12.70
N ILE A 530 13.38 15.95 -13.86
CA ILE A 530 14.30 15.52 -14.93
C ILE A 530 15.75 15.71 -14.49
N GLU A 531 16.08 16.87 -13.92
CA GLU A 531 17.43 17.17 -13.41
C GLU A 531 17.89 16.15 -12.37
N ARG A 532 16.97 15.70 -11.51
CA ARG A 532 17.24 14.67 -10.52
C ARG A 532 17.27 13.25 -11.11
N GLY A 533 16.75 13.05 -12.32
CA GLY A 533 16.70 11.75 -13.01
C GLY A 533 15.49 10.88 -12.66
N ALA A 534 14.44 11.46 -12.09
CA ALA A 534 13.16 10.79 -11.84
C ALA A 534 12.31 10.73 -13.11
N LEU A 535 12.32 11.80 -13.89
CA LEU A 535 11.71 11.88 -15.21
C LEU A 535 12.82 12.01 -16.28
N SER A 536 12.44 11.83 -17.54
CA SER A 536 13.30 11.96 -18.71
C SER A 536 12.83 13.08 -19.64
N LEU A 537 13.64 13.43 -20.65
CA LEU A 537 13.22 14.37 -21.69
C LEU A 537 11.99 13.87 -22.47
N GLN A 538 11.84 12.54 -22.61
CA GLN A 538 10.64 11.95 -23.20
C GLN A 538 9.40 12.20 -22.33
N ASP A 539 9.53 12.22 -21.00
CA ASP A 539 8.42 12.56 -20.10
C ASP A 539 7.93 13.98 -20.33
N LYS A 540 8.85 14.94 -20.51
CA LYS A 540 8.51 16.32 -20.87
C LYS A 540 7.75 16.38 -22.19
N GLU A 541 8.24 15.67 -23.21
CA GLU A 541 7.58 15.61 -24.51
C GLU A 541 6.17 14.99 -24.42
N ILE A 542 5.98 13.95 -23.59
CA ILE A 542 4.67 13.37 -23.31
C ILE A 542 3.73 14.39 -22.67
N VAL A 543 4.20 15.15 -21.67
CA VAL A 543 3.43 16.22 -21.02
C VAL A 543 3.00 17.27 -22.04
N ASP A 544 3.96 17.84 -22.78
CA ASP A 544 3.71 18.91 -23.76
C ASP A 544 2.73 18.48 -24.87
N ILE A 545 2.87 17.24 -25.37
CA ILE A 545 1.94 16.67 -26.36
C ILE A 545 0.54 16.49 -25.76
N THR A 546 0.45 15.98 -24.52
CA THR A 546 -0.84 15.71 -23.88
C THR A 546 -1.61 16.99 -23.63
N GLU A 547 -0.96 18.05 -23.16
CA GLU A 547 -1.60 19.37 -22.96
C GLU A 547 -2.15 19.95 -24.27
N ARG A 548 -1.44 19.73 -25.38
CA ARG A 548 -1.89 20.18 -26.71
C ARG A 548 -3.05 19.36 -27.25
N LEU A 549 -3.03 18.04 -27.10
CA LEU A 549 -4.05 17.15 -27.65
C LEU A 549 -5.30 17.02 -26.75
N ALA A 550 -5.15 17.21 -25.44
CA ALA A 550 -6.23 17.12 -24.46
C ALA A 550 -6.33 18.38 -23.58
N PRO A 551 -6.50 19.59 -24.16
CA PRO A 551 -6.51 20.84 -23.39
C PRO A 551 -7.63 20.89 -22.33
N HIS A 552 -8.70 20.13 -22.53
CA HIS A 552 -9.82 20.03 -21.58
C HIS A 552 -9.44 19.36 -20.25
N TRP A 553 -8.34 18.60 -20.20
CA TRP A 553 -7.82 18.01 -18.95
C TRP A 553 -7.16 19.04 -18.05
N PHE A 554 -6.75 20.17 -18.60
CA PHE A 554 -5.88 21.12 -17.92
C PHE A 554 -6.62 22.40 -17.58
N THR A 555 -6.29 22.98 -16.43
CA THR A 555 -6.69 24.33 -16.04
C THR A 555 -5.45 25.22 -15.98
N THR A 556 -5.63 26.50 -16.26
CA THR A 556 -4.58 27.55 -16.22
C THR A 556 -4.51 28.27 -14.89
#